data_AF-A0A5C4R9C8-F1
#
_entry.id   AF-A0A5C4R9C8-F1
#
_cell.length_a   1.000
_cell.length_b   1.000
_cell.length_c   1.000
_cell.angle_alpha   90.00
_cell.angle_beta   90.00
_cell.angle_gamma   90.00
#
_symmetry.space_group_name_H-M   'P 1'
#
loop_
_entity.id
_entity.type
_entity.pdbx_description
1 polymer ?
#
loop_
_entity_poly.entity_id
_entity_poly.type
_entity_poly.pdbx_seq_one_letter_code
_entity_poly.pdbx_strand_id
1 'polypeptide(L)'
;MSFSSWKADKAKTALIDEAQALADRLADAKPHFVESQAAAAWFWQAFHLADGQDLNSLSDWPPAARKWFVSGAVTRIAALRKAREYDSSDGLAIWMHTARALSEPQMLPAVRAIWQHVRNAPLNADSMAQDLIEDAGLTYVPGRRVPNGFGPDD
;
A
#
# COMPACT_ATOMS: atom_id res chain seq x y z
N MET A 1 -17.44 14.41 -26.20
CA MET A 1 -17.10 13.38 -25.18
C MET A 1 -17.97 12.16 -25.42
N SER A 2 -17.40 10.95 -25.37
CA SER A 2 -18.16 9.71 -25.53
C SER A 2 -18.53 9.14 -24.16
N PHE A 3 -19.58 8.33 -24.08
CA PHE A 3 -19.97 7.65 -22.84
C PHE A 3 -18.81 6.81 -22.25
N SER A 4 -18.00 6.21 -23.11
CA SER A 4 -16.80 5.44 -22.72
C SER A 4 -15.71 6.33 -22.12
N SER A 5 -15.49 7.54 -22.63
CA SER A 5 -14.52 8.47 -22.04
C SER A 5 -14.98 8.95 -20.67
N TRP A 6 -16.26 9.30 -20.52
CA TRP A 6 -16.84 9.69 -19.23
C TRP A 6 -16.73 8.59 -18.16
N LYS A 7 -16.97 7.32 -18.54
CA LYS A 7 -16.86 6.19 -17.61
C LYS A 7 -15.41 5.95 -17.16
N ALA A 8 -14.45 6.11 -18.07
CA ALA A 8 -13.03 6.00 -17.74
C ALA A 8 -12.58 7.12 -16.79
N ASP A 9 -13.01 8.37 -17.04
CA ASP A 9 -12.71 9.51 -16.18
C ASP A 9 -13.27 9.32 -14.78
N LYS A 10 -14.55 8.90 -14.67
CA LYS A 10 -15.17 8.62 -13.38
C LYS A 10 -14.46 7.52 -12.59
N ALA A 11 -13.99 6.48 -13.27
CA ALA A 11 -13.22 5.41 -12.64
C ALA A 11 -11.89 5.94 -12.08
N LYS A 12 -11.19 6.79 -12.83
CA LYS A 12 -9.94 7.43 -12.35
C LYS A 12 -10.18 8.34 -11.15
N THR A 13 -11.22 9.16 -11.18
CA THR A 13 -11.59 10.01 -10.04
C THR A 13 -11.83 9.17 -8.79
N ALA A 14 -12.57 8.06 -8.90
CA ALA A 14 -12.80 7.18 -7.75
C ALA A 14 -11.49 6.61 -7.17
N LEU A 15 -10.50 6.26 -8.00
CA LEU A 15 -9.20 5.79 -7.51
C LEU A 15 -8.43 6.87 -6.74
N ILE A 16 -8.50 8.11 -7.21
CA ILE A 16 -7.88 9.27 -6.56
C ILE A 16 -8.55 9.53 -5.22
N ASP A 17 -9.89 9.55 -5.19
CA ASP A 17 -10.67 9.76 -3.97
C ASP A 17 -10.41 8.66 -2.93
N GLU A 18 -10.30 7.39 -3.36
CA GLU A 18 -9.94 6.27 -2.48
C GLU A 18 -8.55 6.45 -1.85
N ALA A 19 -7.55 6.88 -2.63
CA ALA A 19 -6.21 7.12 -2.12
C ALA A 19 -6.19 8.33 -1.17
N GLN A 20 -6.89 9.41 -1.50
CA GLN A 20 -7.01 10.58 -0.62
C GLN A 20 -7.69 10.20 0.70
N ALA A 21 -8.79 9.44 0.65
CA ALA A 21 -9.49 8.98 1.84
C ALA A 21 -8.64 8.06 2.72
N LEU A 22 -7.67 7.32 2.16
CA LEU A 22 -6.70 6.57 2.97
C LEU A 22 -5.65 7.50 3.60
N ALA A 23 -5.16 8.49 2.85
CA ALA A 23 -4.24 9.51 3.39
C ALA A 23 -4.87 10.28 4.56
N ASP A 24 -6.10 10.77 4.39
CA ASP A 24 -6.84 11.52 5.41
C ASP A 24 -7.09 10.66 6.65
N ARG A 25 -7.48 9.39 6.47
CA ARG A 25 -7.64 8.45 7.58
C ARG A 25 -6.35 8.25 8.36
N LEU A 26 -5.20 8.17 7.69
CA LEU A 26 -3.90 8.04 8.35
C LEU A 26 -3.49 9.32 9.08
N ALA A 27 -3.85 10.49 8.56
CA ALA A 27 -3.60 11.78 9.20
C ALA A 27 -4.40 11.95 10.50
N ASP A 28 -5.67 11.51 10.50
CA ASP A 28 -6.58 11.64 11.65
C ASP A 28 -6.55 10.44 12.60
N ALA A 29 -5.84 9.37 12.24
CA ALA A 29 -5.76 8.15 13.03
C ALA A 29 -4.97 8.35 14.34
N LYS A 30 -5.39 7.61 15.38
CA LYS A 30 -4.58 7.50 16.60
C LYS A 30 -3.25 6.80 16.29
N PRO A 31 -2.17 7.10 17.03
CA PRO A 31 -0.84 6.54 16.75
C PRO A 31 -0.80 5.02 16.57
N HIS A 32 -1.47 4.26 17.46
CA HIS A 32 -1.49 2.78 17.37
C HIS A 32 -2.15 2.23 16.10
N PHE A 33 -3.11 2.94 15.49
CA PHE A 33 -3.68 2.52 14.22
C PHE A 33 -2.70 2.75 13.07
N VAL A 34 -1.96 3.86 13.10
CA VAL A 34 -0.89 4.13 12.13
C VAL A 34 0.24 3.12 12.27
N GLU A 35 0.58 2.73 13.51
CA GLU A 35 1.54 1.67 13.81
C GLU A 35 1.11 0.32 13.20
N SER A 36 -0.13 -0.12 13.46
CA SER A 36 -0.67 -1.36 12.90
C SER A 36 -0.64 -1.38 11.37
N GLN A 37 -1.06 -0.29 10.72
CA GLN A 37 -1.07 -0.21 9.26
C GLN A 37 0.34 -0.17 8.67
N ALA A 38 1.28 0.53 9.32
CA ALA A 38 2.68 0.54 8.91
C ALA A 38 3.31 -0.86 9.06
N ALA A 39 3.07 -1.53 10.18
CA ALA A 39 3.53 -2.88 10.43
C ALA A 39 2.99 -3.87 9.38
N ALA A 40 1.69 -3.79 9.09
CA ALA A 40 1.06 -4.59 8.05
C ALA A 40 1.62 -4.28 6.65
N ALA A 41 1.91 -3.02 6.32
CA ALA A 41 2.54 -2.67 5.05
C ALA A 41 3.94 -3.30 4.92
N TRP A 42 4.75 -3.28 5.96
CA TRP A 42 6.06 -3.93 5.97
C TRP A 42 5.95 -5.45 5.92
N PHE A 43 4.98 -6.05 6.63
CA PHE A 43 4.65 -7.46 6.50
C PHE A 43 4.37 -7.86 5.04
N TRP A 44 3.54 -7.10 4.31
CA TRP A 44 3.24 -7.40 2.90
C TRP A 44 4.46 -7.30 1.98
N GLN A 45 5.38 -6.39 2.25
CA GLN A 45 6.66 -6.35 1.55
C GLN A 45 7.46 -7.64 1.81
N ALA A 46 7.56 -8.09 3.06
CA ALA A 46 8.27 -9.32 3.40
C ALA A 46 7.63 -10.54 2.73
N PHE A 47 6.29 -10.62 2.81
CA PHE A 47 5.49 -11.69 2.22
C PHE A 47 5.73 -11.82 0.72
N HIS A 48 5.64 -10.72 -0.03
CA HIS A 48 5.88 -10.76 -1.48
C HIS A 48 7.35 -10.97 -1.83
N LEU A 49 8.29 -10.46 -1.02
CA LEU A 49 9.71 -10.66 -1.26
C LEU A 49 10.12 -12.12 -1.11
N ALA A 50 9.47 -12.89 -0.23
CA ALA A 50 9.69 -14.34 -0.12
C ALA A 50 9.39 -15.10 -1.43
N ASP A 51 8.45 -14.58 -2.22
CA ASP A 51 8.12 -15.08 -3.57
C ASP A 51 8.97 -14.41 -4.68
N GLY A 52 10.02 -13.67 -4.32
CA GLY A 52 10.91 -12.96 -5.25
C GLY A 52 10.32 -11.66 -5.81
N GLN A 53 9.22 -11.15 -5.24
CA GLN A 53 8.57 -9.92 -5.67
C GLN A 53 8.88 -8.76 -4.71
N ASP A 54 9.88 -7.94 -5.04
CA ASP A 54 10.19 -6.74 -4.27
C ASP A 54 9.18 -5.60 -4.56
N LEU A 55 8.28 -5.31 -3.62
CA LEU A 55 7.30 -4.23 -3.81
C LEU A 55 7.96 -2.85 -3.76
N ASN A 56 9.11 -2.69 -3.08
CA ASN A 56 9.84 -1.41 -3.10
C ASN A 56 10.31 -1.03 -4.51
N SER A 57 10.44 -2.01 -5.42
CA SER A 57 10.87 -1.82 -6.80
C SER A 57 9.69 -1.83 -7.80
N LEU A 58 8.45 -1.58 -7.35
CA LEU A 58 7.25 -1.57 -8.21
C LEU A 58 7.38 -0.65 -9.44
N SER A 59 8.14 0.45 -9.34
CA SER A 59 8.46 1.35 -10.45
C SER A 59 9.09 0.62 -11.63
N ASP A 60 9.92 -0.38 -11.33
CA ASP A 60 10.77 -1.09 -12.28
C ASP A 60 10.04 -2.29 -12.89
N TRP A 61 8.89 -2.67 -12.33
CA TRP A 61 8.10 -3.78 -12.83
C TRP A 61 7.45 -3.43 -14.19
N PRO A 62 7.22 -4.43 -15.07
CA PRO A 62 6.42 -4.21 -16.27
C PRO A 62 4.99 -3.76 -15.94
N PRO A 63 4.35 -2.89 -16.75
CA PRO A 63 2.97 -2.43 -16.51
C PRO A 63 1.96 -3.57 -16.34
N ALA A 64 2.12 -4.68 -17.09
CA ALA A 64 1.27 -5.85 -16.98
C ALA A 64 1.40 -6.53 -15.61
N ALA A 65 2.63 -6.66 -15.09
CA ALA A 65 2.88 -7.25 -13.77
C ALA A 65 2.24 -6.40 -12.66
N ARG A 66 2.36 -5.06 -12.74
CA ARG A 66 1.65 -4.15 -11.82
C ARG A 66 0.14 -4.32 -11.87
N LYS A 67 -0.45 -4.47 -13.06
CA LYS A 67 -1.89 -4.69 -13.22
C LYS A 67 -2.33 -6.02 -12.58
N TRP A 68 -1.56 -7.08 -12.76
CA TRP A 68 -1.82 -8.38 -12.13
C TRP A 68 -1.72 -8.30 -10.60
N PHE A 69 -0.69 -7.61 -10.08
CA PHE A 69 -0.55 -7.34 -8.66
C PHE A 69 -1.77 -6.58 -8.10
N VAL A 70 -2.19 -5.48 -8.73
CA VAL A 70 -3.37 -4.72 -8.30
C VAL A 70 -4.62 -5.60 -8.28
N SER A 71 -4.84 -6.42 -9.31
CA SER A 71 -5.99 -7.33 -9.35
C SER A 71 -5.95 -8.35 -8.21
N GLY A 72 -4.79 -8.97 -7.96
CA GLY A 72 -4.61 -9.92 -6.86
C GLY A 72 -4.78 -9.27 -5.49
N ALA A 73 -4.24 -8.06 -5.32
CA ALA A 73 -4.38 -7.28 -4.10
C ALA A 73 -5.84 -6.95 -3.79
N VAL A 74 -6.64 -6.52 -4.78
CA VAL A 74 -8.08 -6.26 -4.60
C VAL A 74 -8.81 -7.52 -4.10
N THR A 75 -8.57 -8.67 -4.72
CA THR A 75 -9.18 -9.95 -4.32
C THR A 75 -8.78 -10.33 -2.89
N ARG A 76 -7.50 -10.18 -2.55
CA ARG A 76 -6.98 -10.52 -1.22
C ARG A 76 -7.48 -9.56 -0.14
N ILE A 77 -7.52 -8.25 -0.39
CA ILE A 77 -8.12 -7.25 0.51
C ILE A 77 -9.58 -7.60 0.82
N ALA A 78 -10.36 -8.00 -0.19
CA ALA A 78 -11.75 -8.42 0.04
C ALA A 78 -11.85 -9.66 0.94
N ALA A 79 -10.95 -10.63 0.75
CA ALA A 79 -10.88 -11.82 1.60
C ALA A 79 -10.48 -11.48 3.06
N LEU A 80 -9.45 -10.65 3.25
CA LEU A 80 -8.99 -10.19 4.56
C LEU A 80 -10.10 -9.45 5.31
N ARG A 81 -10.82 -8.55 4.62
CA ARG A 81 -11.96 -7.82 5.20
C ARG A 81 -13.10 -8.74 5.60
N LYS A 82 -13.36 -9.81 4.83
CA LYS A 82 -14.34 -10.83 5.20
C LYS A 82 -13.90 -11.61 6.45
N ALA A 83 -12.60 -11.86 6.59
CA ALA A 83 -12.00 -12.45 7.79
C ALA A 83 -11.86 -11.47 8.97
N ARG A 84 -12.19 -10.18 8.77
CA ARG A 84 -12.03 -9.08 9.73
C ARG A 84 -10.56 -8.76 10.08
N GLU A 85 -9.64 -9.09 9.17
CA GLU A 85 -8.21 -8.77 9.25
C GLU A 85 -7.96 -7.36 8.69
N TYR A 86 -8.52 -6.34 9.36
CA TYR A 86 -8.54 -4.98 8.83
C TYR A 86 -7.15 -4.37 8.68
N ASP A 87 -6.28 -4.51 9.69
CA ASP A 87 -4.91 -3.97 9.66
C ASP A 87 -4.11 -4.54 8.49
N SER A 88 -4.16 -5.87 8.29
CA SER A 88 -3.54 -6.55 7.15
C SER A 88 -4.13 -6.07 5.82
N SER A 89 -5.45 -5.89 5.75
CA SER A 89 -6.11 -5.41 4.53
C SER A 89 -5.73 -3.96 4.19
N ASP A 90 -5.60 -3.09 5.18
CA ASP A 90 -5.22 -1.69 5.00
C ASP A 90 -3.73 -1.57 4.67
N GLY A 91 -2.87 -2.40 5.28
CA GLY A 91 -1.47 -2.55 4.90
C GLY A 91 -1.28 -2.94 3.42
N LEU A 92 -2.06 -3.91 2.92
CA LEU A 92 -2.02 -4.28 1.50
C LEU A 92 -2.61 -3.20 0.58
N ALA A 93 -3.60 -2.45 1.06
CA ALA A 93 -4.18 -1.35 0.31
C ALA A 93 -3.15 -0.24 0.02
N ILE A 94 -2.23 0.04 0.94
CA ILE A 94 -1.12 0.99 0.72
C ILE A 94 -0.30 0.58 -0.51
N TRP A 95 0.10 -0.69 -0.62
CA TRP A 95 0.82 -1.20 -1.79
C TRP A 95 -0.03 -1.21 -3.08
N MET A 96 -1.31 -1.54 -2.97
CA MET A 96 -2.24 -1.46 -4.10
C MET A 96 -2.33 -0.03 -4.66
N HIS A 97 -2.49 0.98 -3.81
CA HIS A 97 -2.52 2.38 -4.23
C HIS A 97 -1.17 2.85 -4.80
N THR A 98 -0.06 2.35 -4.25
CA THR A 98 1.29 2.56 -4.78
C THR A 98 1.42 2.06 -6.23
N ALA A 99 1.00 0.83 -6.50
CA ALA A 99 1.01 0.28 -7.86
C ALA A 99 0.07 1.02 -8.82
N ARG A 100 -1.10 1.48 -8.35
CA ARG A 100 -2.04 2.28 -9.14
C ARG A 100 -1.48 3.65 -9.52
N ALA A 101 -0.80 4.33 -8.60
CA ALA A 101 -0.23 5.65 -8.84
C ALA A 101 0.87 5.66 -9.93
N LEU A 102 1.54 4.53 -10.17
CA LEU A 102 2.48 4.38 -11.29
C LEU A 102 1.79 4.37 -12.67
N SER A 103 0.48 4.14 -12.73
CA SER A 103 -0.32 4.20 -13.96
C SER A 103 -1.22 5.44 -14.01
N GLU A 104 -1.53 6.02 -12.86
CA GLU A 104 -2.36 7.21 -12.70
C GLU A 104 -1.61 8.27 -11.89
N PRO A 105 -0.77 9.12 -12.52
CA PRO A 105 0.11 10.07 -11.83
C PRO A 105 -0.62 11.07 -10.92
N GLN A 106 -1.91 11.31 -11.17
CA GLN A 106 -2.75 12.18 -10.33
C GLN A 106 -2.93 11.64 -8.90
N MET A 107 -2.70 10.34 -8.67
CA MET A 107 -2.73 9.73 -7.35
C MET A 107 -1.43 9.97 -6.55
N LEU A 108 -0.34 10.38 -7.20
CA LEU A 108 0.98 10.49 -6.55
C LEU A 108 0.98 11.36 -5.29
N PRO A 109 0.32 12.53 -5.23
CA PRO A 109 0.31 13.35 -4.01
C PRO A 109 -0.29 12.62 -2.81
N ALA A 110 -1.46 11.99 -2.99
CA ALA A 110 -2.12 11.23 -1.94
C ALA A 110 -1.28 10.01 -1.50
N VAL A 111 -0.68 9.30 -2.45
CA VAL A 111 0.14 8.12 -2.15
C VAL A 111 1.46 8.48 -1.47
N ARG A 112 2.09 9.60 -1.83
CA ARG A 112 3.26 10.13 -1.10
C ARG A 112 2.89 10.52 0.33
N ALA A 113 1.74 11.15 0.54
CA ALA A 113 1.24 11.46 1.88
C ALA A 113 1.02 10.18 2.72
N ILE A 114 0.40 9.13 2.15
CA ILE A 114 0.27 7.81 2.79
C ILE A 114 1.64 7.31 3.26
N TRP A 115 2.63 7.27 2.37
CA TRP A 115 3.97 6.78 2.72
C TRP A 115 4.70 7.66 3.73
N GLN A 116 4.43 8.97 3.75
CA GLN A 116 4.94 9.86 4.78
C GLN A 116 4.38 9.50 6.16
N HIS A 117 3.08 9.21 6.28
CA HIS A 117 2.47 8.76 7.53
C HIS A 117 3.02 7.40 7.97
N VAL A 118 3.12 6.45 7.04
CA VAL A 118 3.64 5.09 7.30
C VAL A 118 5.10 5.13 7.75
N ARG A 119 5.96 5.88 7.05
CA ARG A 119 7.39 6.02 7.40
C ARG A 119 7.58 6.65 8.77
N ASN A 120 6.74 7.62 9.11
CA ASN A 120 6.81 8.36 10.37
C ASN A 120 6.02 7.68 11.50
N ALA A 121 5.50 6.47 11.28
CA ALA A 121 4.84 5.70 12.34
C ALA A 121 5.79 5.54 13.55
N PRO A 122 5.27 5.53 14.79
CA PRO A 122 6.09 5.32 15.99
C PRO A 122 6.91 4.03 15.96
N LEU A 123 7.97 3.95 16.78
CA LEU A 123 8.93 2.83 16.80
C LEU A 123 8.28 1.45 17.05
N ASN A 124 7.15 1.42 17.74
CA ASN A 124 6.40 0.19 18.01
C ASN A 124 5.96 -0.55 16.73
N ALA A 125 5.77 0.18 15.63
CA ALA A 125 5.44 -0.43 14.34
C ALA A 125 6.50 -1.43 13.85
N ASP A 126 7.78 -1.22 14.19
CA ASP A 126 8.89 -2.07 13.74
C ASP A 126 8.83 -3.43 14.44
N SER A 127 8.62 -3.42 15.77
CA SER A 127 8.44 -4.63 16.56
C SER A 127 7.18 -5.38 16.13
N MET A 128 6.07 -4.68 15.92
CA MET A 128 4.83 -5.30 15.42
C MET A 128 5.03 -5.96 14.04
N ALA A 129 5.80 -5.32 13.14
CA ALA A 129 6.10 -5.91 11.84
C ALA A 129 6.96 -7.16 11.97
N GLN A 130 7.97 -7.12 12.84
CA GLN A 130 8.82 -8.26 13.14
C GLN A 130 7.99 -9.44 13.65
N ASP A 131 7.11 -9.21 14.63
CA ASP A 131 6.23 -10.25 15.17
C ASP A 131 5.35 -10.88 14.06
N LEU A 132 4.71 -10.05 13.22
CA LEU A 132 3.88 -10.53 12.10
C LEU A 132 4.67 -11.36 11.07
N ILE A 133 5.92 -10.98 10.81
CA ILE A 133 6.81 -11.63 9.86
C ILE A 133 7.29 -12.97 10.41
N GLU A 134 7.69 -13.01 11.68
CA GLU A 134 8.10 -14.23 12.38
C GLU A 134 6.95 -15.23 12.50
N ASP A 135 5.74 -14.77 12.85
CA ASP A 135 4.52 -15.60 12.92
C ASP A 135 4.16 -16.23 11.58
N ALA A 136 4.48 -15.57 10.47
CA ALA A 136 4.30 -16.10 9.12
C ALA A 136 5.45 -17.02 8.66
N GLY A 137 6.46 -17.26 9.51
CA GLY A 137 7.63 -18.07 9.18
C GLY A 137 8.60 -17.41 8.20
N LEU A 138 8.54 -16.08 8.08
CA LEU A 138 9.42 -15.29 7.21
C LEU A 138 10.64 -14.80 7.99
N THR A 139 11.78 -14.65 7.32
CA THR A 139 13.06 -14.27 7.97
C THR A 139 13.53 -12.87 7.66
N TYR A 140 12.87 -12.16 6.74
CA TYR A 140 13.26 -10.83 6.31
C TYR A 140 12.34 -9.78 6.92
N VAL A 141 12.91 -8.88 7.71
CA VAL A 141 12.20 -7.69 8.23
C VAL A 141 12.56 -6.50 7.35
N PRO A 142 11.67 -6.05 6.45
CA PRO A 142 11.86 -4.81 5.72
C PRO A 142 11.85 -3.66 6.73
N GLY A 143 12.94 -2.90 6.78
CA GLY A 143 12.96 -1.66 7.55
C GLY A 143 11.96 -0.63 7.01
N ARG A 144 11.95 0.56 7.61
CA ARG A 144 11.07 1.71 7.28
C ARG A 144 11.38 2.34 5.91
N ARG A 145 11.28 1.56 4.84
CA ARG A 145 11.56 1.97 3.47
C ARG A 145 10.29 2.46 2.79
N VAL A 146 10.44 3.57 2.06
CA VAL A 146 9.43 4.05 1.12
C VAL A 146 9.77 3.51 -0.28
N PRO A 147 8.79 3.11 -1.09
CA PRO A 147 9.04 2.58 -2.43
C PRO A 147 9.72 3.59 -3.35
N ASN A 148 10.47 3.09 -4.32
CA ASN A 148 11.18 3.93 -5.28
C ASN A 148 10.21 4.88 -6.00
N GLY A 149 10.53 6.19 -6.02
CA GLY A 149 9.70 7.23 -6.64
C GLY A 149 8.58 7.81 -5.75
N PHE A 150 8.42 7.31 -4.51
CA PHE A 150 7.39 7.78 -3.57
C PHE A 150 7.96 8.43 -2.30
N GLY A 151 9.28 8.53 -2.18
CA GLY A 151 9.93 9.33 -1.14
C GLY A 151 9.69 10.84 -1.33
N PRO A 152 10.07 11.68 -0.35
CA PRO A 152 10.19 13.11 -0.60
C PRO A 152 11.13 13.30 -1.81
N ASP A 153 10.72 14.13 -2.77
CA ASP A 153 11.60 14.53 -3.87
C ASP A 153 12.86 15.17 -3.23
N ASP A 154 14.04 14.64 -3.54
CA ASP A 154 15.31 15.37 -3.30
C ASP A 154 15.43 16.52 -4.33
#